data_AF-A0AB72Z7U9-F1
#
_entry.id   AF-A0AB72Z7U9-F1
#
_cell.length_a   1.000
_cell.length_b   1.000
_cell.length_c   1.000
_cell.angle_alpha   90.00
_cell.angle_beta   90.00
_cell.angle_gamma   90.00
#
_symmetry.space_group_name_H-M   'P 1'
#
loop_
_entity.id
_entity.type
_entity.pdbx_description
1 polymer ?
#
loop_
_entity_poly.entity_id
_entity_poly.type
_entity_poly.pdbx_seq_one_letter_code
_entity_poly.pdbx_strand_id
1 'polypeptide(L)' 'MNAKCILCERVDELDNREFKTKQLRNKPIRMYLCPECEHRVAIKTISRVNSGHFNFHKPVVMSNSELKNLIESTEK' A
#
# COMPACT_ATOMS: atom_id res chain seq x y z
N MET A 1 -5.87 -21.08 9.22
CA MET A 1 -6.95 -20.09 8.99
C MET A 1 -7.10 -19.92 7.50
N ASN A 2 -8.30 -20.02 6.94
CA ASN A 2 -8.48 -19.82 5.50
C ASN A 2 -8.67 -18.33 5.20
N ALA A 3 -7.93 -17.83 4.21
CA ALA A 3 -8.05 -16.45 3.75
C ALA A 3 -8.26 -16.41 2.24
N LYS A 4 -9.17 -15.55 1.78
CA LYS A 4 -9.43 -15.32 0.36
C LYS A 4 -8.63 -14.12 -0.13
N CYS A 5 -7.87 -14.29 -1.21
CA CYS A 5 -7.15 -13.19 -1.86
C CYS A 5 -8.14 -12.23 -2.53
N ILE A 6 -7.99 -10.93 -2.29
CA ILE A 6 -8.90 -9.90 -2.86
C ILE A 6 -8.74 -9.72 -4.38
N LEU A 7 -7.60 -10.11 -4.96
CA LEU A 7 -7.29 -9.85 -6.37
C LEU A 7 -7.57 -11.02 -7.32
N CYS A 8 -7.42 -12.26 -6.86
CA CYS A 8 -7.60 -13.45 -7.69
C CYS A 8 -8.58 -14.46 -7.09
N GLU A 9 -9.19 -14.12 -5.95
CA GLU A 9 -10.20 -14.94 -5.28
C GLU A 9 -9.76 -16.33 -4.80
N ARG A 10 -8.48 -16.68 -4.98
CA ARG A 10 -7.87 -17.90 -4.43
C ARG A 10 -8.01 -17.94 -2.92
N VAL A 11 -8.32 -19.13 -2.40
CA VAL A 11 -8.36 -19.40 -0.96
C VAL A 11 -7.08 -20.11 -0.57
N ASP A 12 -6.33 -19.52 0.35
CA ASP A 12 -5.09 -20.08 0.88
C ASP A 12 -5.27 -20.44 2.36
N GLU A 13 -4.67 -21.57 2.75
CA GLU A 13 -4.60 -21.99 4.15
C GLU A 13 -3.37 -21.37 4.81
N LEU A 14 -3.60 -20.48 5.77
CA LEU A 14 -2.56 -19.77 6.51
C LEU A 14 -2.25 -20.45 7.84
N ASP A 15 -0.96 -20.60 8.16
CA ASP A 15 -0.52 -21.13 9.46
C ASP A 15 -0.89 -20.14 10.58
N ASN A 16 -1.55 -20.66 11.61
CA ASN A 16 -1.95 -19.87 12.76
C ASN A 16 -0.79 -19.35 13.58
N ARG A 17 0.39 -19.98 13.52
CA ARG A 17 1.58 -19.55 14.27
C ARG A 17 2.26 -18.32 13.65
N GLU A 18 1.97 -18.04 12.38
CA GLU A 18 2.59 -16.92 11.68
C GLU A 18 2.02 -15.56 12.12
N PHE A 19 2.90 -14.56 12.21
CA PHE A 19 2.54 -13.20 12.61
C PHE A 19 1.55 -12.55 11.64
N LYS A 20 1.69 -12.78 10.32
CA LYS A 20 0.76 -12.28 9.30
C LYS A 20 -0.66 -12.80 9.56
N THR A 21 -0.79 -14.09 9.86
CA THR A 21 -2.09 -14.71 10.18
C THR A 21 -2.68 -14.17 11.47
N LYS A 22 -1.86 -13.95 12.51
CA LYS A 22 -2.29 -13.28 13.75
C LYS A 22 -2.79 -11.85 13.48
N GLN A 23 -2.10 -11.11 12.62
CA GLN A 23 -2.49 -9.75 12.24
C GLN A 23 -3.84 -9.67 11.52
N LEU A 24 -4.14 -10.64 10.65
CA LEU A 24 -5.42 -10.72 9.94
C LEU A 24 -6.57 -11.07 10.89
N ARG A 25 -6.35 -11.98 11.85
CA ARG A 25 -7.34 -12.29 12.90
C ARG A 25 -7.64 -11.09 13.80
N ASN A 26 -6.59 -10.39 14.24
CA ASN A 26 -6.74 -9.29 15.20
C ASN A 26 -7.28 -8.00 14.57
N LYS A 27 -7.17 -7.84 13.25
CA LYS A 27 -7.74 -6.69 12.51
C LYS A 27 -8.42 -7.17 11.21
N PRO A 28 -9.73 -7.48 11.25
CA PRO A 28 -10.49 -7.99 10.11
C PRO A 28 -10.56 -7.05 8.90
N ILE A 29 -10.29 -5.76 9.09
CA ILE A 29 -10.18 -4.76 8.00
C ILE A 29 -8.99 -5.03 7.08
N ARG A 30 -7.96 -5.75 7.55
CA ARG A 30 -6.78 -6.05 6.72
C ARG A 30 -7.16 -7.07 5.65
N MET A 31 -7.08 -6.65 4.39
CA MET A 31 -7.23 -7.52 3.24
C MET A 31 -6.02 -8.45 3.10
N TYR A 32 -6.28 -9.66 2.62
CA TYR A 32 -5.25 -10.64 2.29
C TYR A 32 -4.91 -10.59 0.79
N LEU A 33 -3.61 -10.61 0.48
CA LEU A 33 -3.07 -10.87 -0.85
C LEU A 33 -2.32 -12.19 -0.81
N CYS A 34 -2.58 -13.07 -1.78
CA CYS A 34 -1.75 -14.26 -1.95
C CYS A 34 -0.33 -13.86 -2.43
N PRO A 35 0.69 -14.67 -2.16
CA PRO A 35 2.08 -14.38 -2.53
C PRO A 35 2.27 -14.09 -4.02
N GLU A 36 1.53 -14.80 -4.88
CA GLU A 36 1.56 -14.60 -6.33
C GLU A 36 1.05 -13.21 -6.73
N CYS A 37 -0.04 -12.76 -6.11
CA CYS A 37 -0.59 -11.43 -6.37
C CYS A 37 0.30 -10.32 -5.80
N GLU A 38 0.92 -10.55 -4.64
CA GLU A 38 1.90 -9.63 -4.05
C GLU A 38 3.08 -9.43 -5.01
N HIS A 39 3.65 -10.53 -5.51
CA HIS A 39 4.73 -10.50 -6.48
C HIS A 39 4.32 -9.84 -7.81
N ARG A 40 3.12 -10.16 -8.32
CA ARG A 40 2.56 -9.56 -9.54
C ARG A 40 2.41 -8.05 -9.43
N VAL A 41 1.93 -7.56 -8.29
CA VAL A 41 1.80 -6.12 -8.03
C VAL A 41 3.18 -5.49 -7.93
N ALA A 42 4.13 -6.12 -7.22
CA ALA A 42 5.49 -5.62 -7.08
C ALA A 42 6.18 -5.41 -8.45
N ILE A 43 6.14 -6.41 -9.34
CA ILE A 43 6.73 -6.30 -10.69
C ILE A 43 6.10 -5.14 -11.48
N LYS A 44 4.77 -5.03 -11.49
CA LYS A 44 4.08 -3.96 -12.21
C LYS A 44 4.41 -2.59 -11.62
N THR A 45 4.55 -2.48 -10.31
CA THR A 45 4.95 -1.23 -9.65
C THR A 45 6.36 -0.83 -10.04
N ILE A 46 7.32 -1.76 -10.01
CA ILE A 46 8.71 -1.51 -10.44
C ILE A 46 8.75 -1.06 -11.90
N SER A 47 8.03 -1.76 -12.79
CA SER A 47 7.94 -1.38 -14.20
C SER A 47 7.39 0.04 -14.40
N ARG A 48 6.35 0.43 -13.65
CA ARG A 48 5.81 1.80 -13.70
C ARG A 48 6.80 2.83 -13.18
N VAL A 49 7.47 2.56 -12.06
CA VAL A 49 8.50 3.46 -11.52
C VAL A 49 9.63 3.67 -12.53
N ASN A 50 10.09 2.59 -13.17
CA ASN A 50 11.15 2.64 -14.18
C ASN A 50 10.74 3.35 -15.48
N SER A 51 9.44 3.56 -15.72
CA SER A 51 8.97 4.28 -16.92
C SER A 51 9.26 5.78 -16.90
N GLY A 52 9.66 6.34 -15.75
CA GLY A 52 9.92 7.79 -15.59
C GLY A 52 8.66 8.66 -15.50
N HIS A 53 7.47 8.13 -15.75
CA HIS A 53 6.18 8.84 -15.65
C HIS A 53 5.45 8.59 -14.32
N PHE A 54 6.11 8.02 -13.33
CA PHE A 54 5.48 7.66 -12.05
C PHE A 54 5.53 8.83 -11.06
N ASN A 55 4.37 9.44 -10.80
CA ASN A 55 4.23 10.52 -9.83
C ASN A 55 3.92 9.98 -8.43
N PHE A 56 4.82 10.22 -7.49
CA PHE A 56 4.56 9.96 -6.08
C PHE A 56 3.70 11.08 -5.49
N HIS A 57 2.39 10.87 -5.37
CA HIS A 57 1.50 11.76 -4.63
C HIS A 57 1.74 11.62 -3.12
N LYS A 58 2.85 12.19 -2.64
CA LYS A 58 3.13 12.24 -1.19
C LYS A 58 2.18 13.26 -0.55
N PRO A 59 1.55 12.93 0.58
CA PRO A 59 0.84 13.95 1.34
C PRO A 59 1.84 15.04 1.74
N VAL A 60 1.41 16.29 1.71
CA VAL A 60 2.23 17.41 2.18
C VAL A 60 2.49 17.18 3.66
N VAL A 61 3.74 16.88 4.02
CA VAL A 61 4.18 16.69 5.41
C VAL A 61 4.67 18.00 6.03
N MET A 62 4.38 19.13 5.38
CA MET A 62 4.77 20.44 5.86
C MET A 62 3.87 20.88 7.00
N SER A 63 4.45 21.59 7.97
CA SER A 63 3.67 22.29 8.98
C SER A 63 2.76 23.32 8.32
N ASN A 64 1.58 23.57 8.91
CA ASN A 64 0.64 24.56 8.37
C ASN A 64 1.26 25.96 8.23
N SER A 65 2.24 26.28 9.06
CA SER A 65 3.05 27.51 8.97
C SER A 65 3.90 27.56 7.70
N GLU A 66 4.58 26.46 7.35
CA GLU A 66 5.41 26.40 6.14
C GLU A 66 4.54 26.45 4.88
N LEU A 67 3.36 25.83 4.91
CA LEU A 67 2.41 25.89 3.79
C LEU A 67 1.87 27.31 3.56
N LYS A 68 1.55 28.05 4.62
CA LYS A 68 1.12 29.46 4.52
C LYS A 68 2.19 30.35 3.92
N ASN A 69 3.43 30.22 4.39
CA ASN A 69 4.55 31.02 3.89
C ASN A 69 4.82 30.76 2.40
N LEU A 70 4.67 29.51 1.94
CA LEU A 70 4.78 29.16 0.53
C LEU A 70 3.70 29.83 -0.32
N ILE A 71 2.44 29.79 0.12
CA ILE A 71 1.31 30.42 -0.59
C ILE A 71 1.51 31.94 -0.71
N GLU A 72 1.86 32.60 0.40
CA GLU A 72 2.12 34.05 0.40
C GLU A 72 3.32 34.44 -0.48
N SER A 73 4.31 33.56 -0.63
CA SER A 73 5.44 33.80 -1.54
C SER A 73 5.11 33.62 -3.02
N THR A 74 4.09 32.80 -3.35
CA THR A 74 3.65 32.58 -4.73
C THR A 74 2.64 33.61 -5.24
N GLU A 75 2.02 34.39 -4.33
CA GLU A 75 1.05 35.44 -4.66
C GLU A 75 1.69 36.83 -4.86
N LYS A 76 3.01 36.95 -4.67
CA LYS A 76 3.82 38.14 -4.96
C LYS A 76 4.58 37.99 -6.28
#